data_AF-A0A941IMX5-F1
#
_entry.id   AF-A0A941IMX5-F1
#
_cell.length_a   1.000
_cell.length_b   1.000
_cell.length_c   1.000
_cell.angle_alpha   90.00
_cell.angle_beta   90.00
_cell.angle_gamma   90.00
#
_symmetry.space_group_name_H-M   'P 1'
#
loop_
_entity.id
_entity.type
_entity.pdbx_description
1 polymer ?
#
loop_
_entity_poly.entity_id
_entity_poly.type
_entity_poly.pdbx_seq_one_letter_code
_entity_poly.pdbx_strand_id
1 'polypeptide(L)'
;MQIPSTESAAAPTPRPRAGLEGGWSIHVTFPANAAVLTLLNPQGEKEHISFALGFSGGPPLTITDLDQIEDGALRTAAHQVLDEHATRVAAARRAIAEFNRLVPPAVLEQVTGALAAQQIMLGLELDADAVALGLALNAAGPAAGTLLALVARWRRDPCAPAEGLAEELVDGIVTARLSQGAAIRFLTWLSRDLHEVQGA
;
A
#
# COMPACT_ATOMS: atom_id res chain seq x y z
N MET A 1 60.81 -27.27 29.46
CA MET A 1 60.15 -26.20 30.25
C MET A 1 59.21 -25.46 29.31
N GLN A 2 57.92 -25.79 29.34
CA GLN A 2 56.86 -25.11 28.58
C GLN A 2 56.10 -24.21 29.55
N ILE A 3 55.91 -22.96 29.15
CA ILE A 3 55.08 -21.97 29.85
C ILE A 3 53.72 -22.00 29.14
N PRO A 4 52.58 -22.17 29.83
CA PRO A 4 51.27 -22.21 29.18
C PRO A 4 50.81 -20.81 28.79
N SER A 5 50.28 -20.70 27.58
CA SER A 5 49.66 -19.49 27.02
C SER A 5 48.39 -19.13 27.79
N THR A 6 48.35 -17.91 28.33
CA THR A 6 47.14 -17.27 28.85
C THR A 6 46.13 -17.02 27.73
N GLU A 7 45.02 -17.73 27.84
CA GLU A 7 43.63 -17.29 27.63
C GLU A 7 43.45 -15.94 26.92
N SER A 8 43.24 -16.02 25.60
CA SER A 8 42.75 -14.91 24.78
C SER A 8 41.31 -14.62 25.18
N ALA A 9 41.11 -13.55 25.96
CA ALA A 9 39.79 -13.00 26.22
C ALA A 9 39.06 -12.81 24.89
N ALA A 10 37.93 -13.50 24.75
CA ALA A 10 37.07 -13.40 23.58
C ALA A 10 36.69 -11.93 23.37
N ALA A 11 37.02 -11.39 22.19
CA ALA A 11 36.55 -10.08 21.77
C ALA A 11 35.01 -10.04 21.91
N PRO A 12 34.43 -8.98 22.49
CA PRO A 12 32.98 -8.88 22.59
C PRO A 12 32.38 -8.96 21.19
N THR A 13 31.48 -9.91 21.01
CA THR A 13 30.69 -10.07 19.79
C THR A 13 30.05 -8.71 19.47
N PRO A 14 30.24 -8.13 18.27
CA PRO A 14 29.61 -6.88 17.93
C PRO A 14 28.10 -7.04 18.06
N ARG A 15 27.47 -6.24 18.92
CA ARG A 15 26.01 -6.13 18.96
C ARG A 15 25.55 -5.74 17.55
N PRO A 16 24.44 -6.32 17.03
CA PRO A 16 23.84 -5.79 15.83
C PRO A 16 23.55 -4.30 16.06
N ARG A 17 24.10 -3.43 15.20
CA ARG A 17 23.75 -2.00 15.20
C ARG A 17 22.23 -1.94 15.01
N ALA A 18 21.51 -1.27 15.90
CA ALA A 18 20.09 -1.02 15.77
C ALA A 18 19.81 0.06 14.70
N GLY A 19 20.39 -0.12 13.51
CA GLY A 19 20.13 0.72 12.35
C GLY A 19 18.76 0.40 11.77
N LEU A 20 18.18 1.37 11.06
CA LEU A 20 17.04 1.13 10.20
C LEU A 20 17.40 0.01 9.22
N GLU A 21 16.56 -1.04 9.13
CA GLU A 21 16.89 -2.23 8.33
C GLU A 21 17.16 -1.86 6.88
N GLY A 22 18.09 -2.56 6.21
CA GLY A 22 18.18 -2.58 4.75
C GLY A 22 18.49 -1.26 4.03
N GLY A 23 19.02 -0.24 4.70
CA GLY A 23 19.37 1.05 4.06
C GLY A 23 18.26 2.09 4.06
N TRP A 24 17.19 1.87 4.82
CA TRP A 24 16.14 2.86 5.06
C TRP A 24 16.68 4.06 5.87
N SER A 25 16.04 5.22 5.73
CA SER A 25 16.38 6.42 6.49
C SER A 25 15.15 7.25 6.84
N ILE A 26 15.24 8.08 7.88
CA ILE A 26 14.20 9.07 8.20
C ILE A 26 14.78 10.46 7.96
N HIS A 27 14.22 11.18 7.01
CA HIS A 27 14.54 12.58 6.77
C HIS A 27 13.64 13.47 7.61
N VAL A 28 14.23 14.30 8.45
CA VAL A 28 13.54 15.22 9.36
C VAL A 28 13.76 16.64 8.89
N THR A 29 12.65 17.37 8.71
CA THR A 29 12.67 18.83 8.50
C THR A 29 11.93 19.51 9.64
N PHE A 30 12.29 20.76 9.94
CA PHE A 30 11.75 21.49 11.09
C PHE A 30 10.97 22.75 10.67
N PRO A 31 9.83 22.63 9.95
CA PRO A 31 9.01 23.79 9.63
C PRO A 31 8.30 24.31 10.88
N ALA A 32 8.43 25.61 11.14
CA ALA A 32 7.77 26.29 12.26
C ALA A 32 8.03 25.60 13.63
N ASN A 33 6.97 25.12 14.27
CA ASN A 33 6.97 24.44 15.57
C ASN A 33 6.71 22.93 15.48
N ALA A 34 7.06 22.32 14.34
CA ALA A 34 6.95 20.89 14.12
C ALA A 34 8.24 20.29 13.54
N ALA A 35 8.43 18.99 13.79
CA ALA A 35 9.30 18.12 13.03
C ALA A 35 8.42 17.33 12.04
N VAL A 36 8.78 17.36 10.76
CA VAL A 36 8.20 16.51 9.72
C VAL A 36 9.18 15.39 9.48
N LEU A 37 8.78 14.17 9.81
CA LEU A 37 9.58 12.96 9.67
C LEU A 37 9.10 12.23 8.41
N THR A 38 9.99 12.05 7.45
CA THR A 38 9.72 11.34 6.19
C THR A 38 10.54 10.07 6.17
N LEU A 39 9.88 8.92 6.21
CA LEU A 39 10.53 7.63 6.00
C LEU A 39 10.87 7.46 4.52
N LEU A 40 12.13 7.15 4.26
CA LEU A 40 12.68 6.91 2.93
C LEU A 40 13.10 5.45 2.80
N ASN A 41 12.73 4.84 1.66
CA ASN A 41 13.22 3.52 1.30
C ASN A 41 14.71 3.57 0.88
N PRO A 42 15.37 2.42 0.63
CA PRO A 42 16.79 2.37 0.27
C PRO A 42 17.13 3.10 -1.05
N GLN A 43 16.13 3.37 -1.90
CA GLN A 43 16.26 4.11 -3.15
C GLN A 43 16.09 5.63 -2.94
N GLY A 44 15.74 6.07 -1.73
CA GLY A 44 15.50 7.47 -1.38
C GLY A 44 14.09 7.95 -1.70
N GLU A 45 13.17 7.05 -2.02
CA GLU A 45 11.77 7.40 -2.28
C GLU A 45 10.99 7.52 -0.97
N LYS A 46 9.99 8.40 -0.95
CA LYS A 46 9.18 8.68 0.24
C LYS A 46 8.12 7.60 0.43
N GLU A 47 8.13 6.94 1.58
CA GLU A 47 7.21 5.84 1.91
C GLU A 47 6.15 6.26 2.94
N HIS A 48 6.53 7.10 3.91
CA HIS A 48 5.62 7.54 4.98
C HIS A 48 6.01 8.92 5.50
N ILE A 49 5.03 9.71 5.92
CA ILE A 49 5.25 11.03 6.51
C ILE A 49 4.46 11.10 7.82
N SER A 50 5.12 11.46 8.91
CA SER A 50 4.48 11.80 10.19
C SER A 50 4.97 13.13 10.71
N PHE A 51 4.24 13.68 11.67
CA PHE A 51 4.49 14.99 12.26
C PHE A 51 4.62 14.85 13.76
N ALA A 52 5.60 15.55 14.33
CA ALA A 52 5.72 15.71 15.78
C ALA A 52 5.75 17.19 16.12
N LEU A 53 4.93 17.60 17.10
CA LEU A 53 4.83 19.00 17.53
C LEU A 53 5.83 19.31 18.65
N GLY A 54 6.16 20.58 18.83
CA GLY A 54 7.05 21.04 19.91
C GLY A 54 8.53 21.06 19.55
N PHE A 55 8.86 20.82 18.28
CA PHE A 55 10.21 21.02 17.74
C PHE A 55 10.25 22.35 17.01
N SER A 56 11.22 23.21 17.29
CA SER A 56 11.35 24.50 16.59
C SER A 56 12.77 24.74 16.14
N GLY A 57 12.95 24.90 14.83
CA GLY A 57 14.21 25.32 14.24
C GLY A 57 15.33 24.26 14.28
N GLY A 58 16.05 24.15 13.17
CA GLY A 58 17.19 23.26 13.02
C GLY A 58 17.47 22.98 11.54
N PRO A 59 18.71 22.62 11.18
CA PRO A 59 18.99 22.10 9.85
C PRO A 59 18.25 20.77 9.65
N PRO A 60 17.84 20.44 8.40
CA PRO A 60 17.35 19.11 8.10
C PRO A 60 18.35 18.04 8.53
N LEU A 61 17.83 16.92 9.06
CA LEU A 61 18.64 15.79 9.51
C LEU A 61 18.19 14.52 8.78
N THR A 62 19.15 13.65 8.47
CA THR A 62 18.85 12.29 8.01
C THR A 62 19.30 11.31 9.07
N ILE A 63 18.35 10.54 9.58
CA ILE A 63 18.54 9.51 10.60
C ILE A 63 18.66 8.17 9.89
N THR A 64 19.78 7.50 10.05
CA THR A 64 20.01 6.12 9.57
C THR A 64 20.10 5.12 10.73
N ASP A 65 20.24 5.63 11.94
CA ASP A 65 20.42 4.88 13.19
C ASP A 65 19.70 5.63 14.31
N LEU A 66 18.73 4.97 14.94
CA LEU A 66 17.88 5.59 15.96
C LEU A 66 18.64 5.85 17.26
N ASP A 67 19.72 5.10 17.52
CA ASP A 67 20.56 5.26 18.71
C ASP A 67 21.36 6.57 18.67
N GLN A 68 21.53 7.17 17.48
CA GLN A 68 22.25 8.43 17.29
C GLN A 68 21.39 9.67 17.55
N ILE A 69 20.08 9.50 17.75
CA ILE A 69 19.18 10.60 18.08
C ILE A 69 19.34 10.92 19.56
N GLU A 70 19.95 12.03 19.94
CA GLU A 70 20.12 12.41 21.36
C GLU A 70 18.81 12.88 22.01
N ASP A 71 17.97 13.57 21.23
CA ASP A 71 16.66 14.07 21.67
C ASP A 71 15.67 12.90 21.85
N GLY A 72 15.27 12.65 23.09
CA GLY A 72 14.36 11.56 23.42
C GLY A 72 12.95 11.71 22.82
N ALA A 73 12.46 12.93 22.63
CA ALA A 73 11.18 13.17 21.97
C ALA A 73 11.28 12.90 20.47
N LEU A 74 12.39 13.32 19.83
CA LEU A 74 12.63 13.04 18.41
C LEU A 74 12.83 11.54 18.18
N ARG A 75 13.53 10.84 19.08
CA ARG A 75 13.70 9.38 19.03
C ARG A 75 12.35 8.68 19.13
N THR A 76 11.48 9.12 20.03
CA THR A 76 10.12 8.59 20.18
C THR A 76 9.30 8.80 18.90
N ALA A 77 9.34 10.00 18.33
CA ALA A 77 8.66 10.31 17.07
C ALA A 77 9.20 9.45 15.91
N ALA A 78 10.51 9.22 15.84
CA ALA A 78 11.12 8.38 14.82
C ALA A 78 10.70 6.90 14.96
N HIS A 79 10.62 6.37 16.19
CA HIS A 79 10.05 5.03 16.42
C HIS A 79 8.59 4.95 16.00
N GLN A 80 7.78 5.95 16.34
CA GLN A 80 6.36 5.98 15.97
C GLN A 80 6.15 5.93 14.45
N VAL A 81 6.97 6.67 13.67
CA VAL A 81 6.95 6.61 12.19
C VAL A 81 7.14 5.18 11.67
N LEU A 82 8.07 4.43 12.27
CA LEU A 82 8.37 3.06 11.86
C LEU A 82 7.26 2.10 12.26
N ASP A 83 6.73 2.24 13.47
CA ASP A 83 5.63 1.41 13.97
C ASP A 83 4.35 1.64 13.15
N GLU A 84 4.05 2.89 12.79
CA GLU A 84 2.95 3.25 11.89
C GLU A 84 3.16 2.64 10.51
N HIS A 85 4.35 2.77 9.93
CA HIS A 85 4.67 2.17 8.63
C HIS A 85 4.54 0.64 8.66
N ALA A 86 5.10 -0.02 9.67
CA ALA A 86 5.00 -1.47 9.85
C ALA A 86 3.54 -1.94 9.99
N THR A 87 2.73 -1.17 10.72
CA THR A 87 1.29 -1.41 10.86
C THR A 87 0.57 -1.29 9.51
N ARG A 88 0.87 -0.24 8.73
CA ARG A 88 0.32 -0.07 7.37
C ARG A 88 0.73 -1.21 6.46
N VAL A 89 2.00 -1.62 6.44
CA VAL A 89 2.46 -2.75 5.64
C VAL A 89 1.77 -4.06 6.04
N ALA A 90 1.62 -4.31 7.35
CA ALA A 90 0.92 -5.49 7.84
C ALA A 90 -0.56 -5.48 7.44
N ALA A 91 -1.23 -4.34 7.53
CA ALA A 91 -2.61 -4.18 7.07
C ALA A 91 -2.74 -4.39 5.55
N ALA A 92 -1.82 -3.83 4.74
CA ALA A 92 -1.83 -4.00 3.29
C ALA A 92 -1.65 -5.47 2.90
N ARG A 93 -0.71 -6.18 3.56
CA ARG A 93 -0.51 -7.62 3.36
C ARG A 93 -1.75 -8.43 3.72
N ARG A 94 -2.46 -8.07 4.80
CA ARG A 94 -3.72 -8.72 5.17
C ARG A 94 -4.81 -8.46 4.14
N ALA A 95 -4.96 -7.22 3.67
CA ALA A 95 -5.91 -6.85 2.62
C ALA A 95 -5.66 -7.65 1.32
N ILE A 96 -4.40 -7.72 0.88
CA ILE A 96 -4.01 -8.50 -0.31
C ILE A 96 -4.27 -9.99 -0.10
N ALA A 97 -3.90 -10.53 1.07
CA ALA A 97 -4.13 -11.94 1.38
C ALA A 97 -5.63 -12.28 1.40
N GLU A 98 -6.47 -11.41 1.97
CA GLU A 98 -7.92 -11.56 1.96
C GLU A 98 -8.49 -11.49 0.55
N PHE A 99 -8.04 -10.53 -0.26
CA PHE A 99 -8.44 -10.43 -1.66
C PHE A 99 -8.09 -11.69 -2.44
N ASN A 100 -6.84 -12.16 -2.37
CA ASN A 100 -6.39 -13.37 -3.07
C ASN A 100 -7.09 -14.65 -2.59
N ARG A 101 -7.51 -14.69 -1.31
CA ARG A 101 -8.29 -15.79 -0.76
C ARG A 101 -9.71 -15.83 -1.34
N LEU A 102 -10.32 -14.66 -1.56
CA LEU A 102 -11.70 -14.54 -2.03
C LEU A 102 -11.83 -14.46 -3.55
N VAL A 103 -10.77 -14.01 -4.23
CA VAL A 103 -10.69 -13.87 -5.68
C VAL A 103 -9.50 -14.71 -6.16
N PRO A 104 -9.74 -15.96 -6.58
CA PRO A 104 -8.68 -16.80 -7.12
C PRO A 104 -8.02 -16.17 -8.35
N PRO A 105 -6.71 -16.37 -8.58
CA PRO A 105 -6.01 -15.79 -9.73
C PRO A 105 -6.67 -16.09 -11.07
N ALA A 106 -7.17 -17.31 -11.27
CA ALA A 106 -7.88 -17.70 -12.50
C ALA A 106 -9.17 -16.89 -12.75
N VAL A 107 -9.88 -16.50 -11.68
CA VAL A 107 -11.08 -15.64 -11.78
C VAL A 107 -10.66 -14.24 -12.22
N LEU A 108 -9.59 -13.71 -11.62
CA LEU A 108 -9.06 -12.40 -11.98
C LEU A 108 -8.57 -12.38 -13.44
N GLU A 109 -7.85 -13.42 -13.88
CA GLU A 109 -7.39 -13.57 -15.27
C GLU A 109 -8.55 -13.64 -16.26
N GLN A 110 -9.57 -14.46 -15.97
CA GLN A 110 -10.77 -14.59 -16.81
C GLN A 110 -11.50 -13.25 -16.96
N VAL A 111 -11.75 -12.57 -15.84
CA VAL A 111 -12.44 -11.28 -15.84
C VAL A 111 -11.61 -10.21 -16.54
N THR A 112 -10.30 -10.16 -16.29
CA THR A 112 -9.38 -9.22 -16.95
C THR A 112 -9.40 -9.43 -18.46
N GLY A 113 -9.33 -10.67 -18.93
CA GLY A 113 -9.41 -11.00 -20.36
C GLY A 113 -10.74 -10.58 -21.00
N ALA A 114 -11.86 -10.84 -20.32
CA ALA A 114 -13.19 -10.46 -20.80
C ALA A 114 -13.38 -8.94 -20.89
N LEU A 115 -12.88 -8.19 -19.90
CA LEU A 115 -12.90 -6.73 -19.90
C LEU A 115 -12.00 -6.15 -21.00
N ALA A 116 -10.80 -6.72 -21.17
CA ALA A 116 -9.87 -6.30 -22.22
C ALA A 116 -10.47 -6.48 -23.62
N ALA A 117 -11.24 -7.55 -23.86
CA ALA A 117 -11.97 -7.77 -25.12
C ALA A 117 -13.01 -6.66 -25.40
N GLN A 118 -13.47 -5.96 -24.36
CA GLN A 118 -14.36 -4.80 -24.44
C GLN A 118 -13.62 -3.46 -24.37
N GLN A 119 -12.27 -3.49 -24.45
CA GLN A 119 -11.39 -2.33 -24.30
C GLN A 119 -11.55 -1.61 -22.95
N ILE A 120 -11.94 -2.35 -21.91
CA ILE A 120 -11.98 -1.88 -20.52
C ILE A 120 -10.72 -2.38 -19.83
N MET A 121 -9.93 -1.46 -19.30
CA MET A 121 -8.71 -1.77 -18.56
C MET A 121 -9.02 -1.90 -17.06
N LEU A 122 -8.62 -3.02 -16.46
CA LEU A 122 -8.69 -3.26 -15.03
C LEU A 122 -7.34 -2.95 -14.38
N GLY A 123 -7.34 -2.12 -13.34
CA GLY A 123 -6.20 -1.88 -12.45
C GLY A 123 -6.56 -2.24 -11.02
N LEU A 124 -5.62 -2.81 -10.27
CA LEU A 124 -5.71 -2.93 -8.82
C LEU A 124 -5.03 -1.71 -8.20
N GLU A 125 -5.73 -1.03 -7.30
CA GLU A 125 -5.25 0.17 -6.63
C GLU A 125 -5.12 -0.13 -5.15
N LEU A 126 -3.96 0.16 -4.55
CA LEU A 126 -3.85 0.17 -3.09
C LEU A 126 -4.25 1.57 -2.62
N ASP A 127 -5.39 1.66 -1.94
CA ASP A 127 -5.76 2.88 -1.25
C ASP A 127 -4.75 3.08 -0.12
N ALA A 128 -3.87 4.06 -0.28
CA ALA A 128 -2.81 4.34 0.68
C ALA A 128 -3.41 4.69 2.05
N ASP A 129 -4.52 5.41 2.09
CA ASP A 129 -5.11 5.94 3.32
C ASP A 129 -5.97 4.90 4.02
N ALA A 130 -6.74 4.11 3.27
CA ALA A 130 -7.57 3.04 3.83
C ALA A 130 -6.82 1.71 4.02
N VAL A 131 -5.61 1.58 3.44
CA VAL A 131 -4.82 0.35 3.40
C VAL A 131 -5.66 -0.83 2.90
N ALA A 132 -6.43 -0.56 1.84
CA ALA A 132 -7.38 -1.49 1.24
C ALA A 132 -7.09 -1.63 -0.24
N LEU A 133 -7.29 -2.83 -0.78
CA LEU A 133 -7.09 -3.09 -2.21
C LEU A 133 -8.37 -2.77 -2.98
N GLY A 134 -8.41 -1.62 -3.63
CA GLY A 134 -9.47 -1.24 -4.56
C GLY A 134 -9.24 -1.77 -5.99
N LEU A 135 -10.23 -1.54 -6.84
CA LEU A 135 -10.20 -1.88 -8.25
C LEU A 135 -10.67 -0.69 -9.07
N ALA A 136 -9.92 -0.35 -10.11
CA ALA A 136 -10.29 0.68 -11.07
C ALA A 136 -10.55 0.06 -12.45
N LEU A 137 -11.69 0.41 -13.03
CA LEU A 137 -12.04 0.08 -14.41
C LEU A 137 -11.97 1.36 -15.23
N ASN A 138 -11.18 1.34 -16.30
CA ASN A 138 -10.93 2.51 -17.14
C ASN A 138 -11.35 2.21 -18.57
N ALA A 139 -12.09 3.12 -19.20
CA ALA A 139 -12.45 3.00 -20.60
C ALA A 139 -12.60 4.38 -21.25
N ALA A 140 -12.20 4.48 -22.52
CA ALA A 140 -12.28 5.71 -23.31
C ALA A 140 -13.18 5.50 -24.54
N GLY A 141 -13.68 6.61 -25.10
CA GLY A 141 -14.44 6.59 -26.35
C GLY A 141 -15.67 5.66 -26.27
N PRO A 142 -15.94 4.83 -27.29
CA PRO A 142 -17.10 3.93 -27.28
C PRO A 142 -17.11 2.94 -26.11
N ALA A 143 -15.94 2.50 -25.64
CA ALA A 143 -15.82 1.57 -24.52
C ALA A 143 -16.24 2.19 -23.19
N ALA A 144 -16.21 3.53 -23.06
CA ALA A 144 -16.75 4.23 -21.91
C ALA A 144 -18.26 3.95 -21.73
N GLY A 145 -19.01 3.91 -22.84
CA GLY A 145 -20.43 3.53 -22.82
C GLY A 145 -20.64 2.09 -22.35
N THR A 146 -19.77 1.17 -22.80
CA THR A 146 -19.77 -0.23 -22.37
C THR A 146 -19.49 -0.36 -20.87
N LEU A 147 -18.50 0.39 -20.36
CA LEU A 147 -18.18 0.42 -18.94
C LEU A 147 -19.35 0.94 -18.10
N LEU A 148 -19.96 2.07 -18.48
CA LEU A 148 -21.11 2.63 -17.78
C LEU A 148 -22.32 1.67 -17.80
N ALA A 149 -22.56 0.98 -18.92
CA ALA A 149 -23.61 -0.02 -19.02
C ALA A 149 -23.33 -1.23 -18.11
N LEU A 150 -22.07 -1.68 -18.05
CA LEU A 150 -21.64 -2.76 -17.15
C LEU A 150 -21.84 -2.38 -15.67
N VAL A 151 -21.43 -1.18 -15.28
CA VAL A 151 -21.63 -0.64 -13.93
C VAL A 151 -23.11 -0.52 -13.59
N ALA A 152 -23.92 0.02 -14.51
CA ALA A 152 -25.36 0.12 -14.32
C ALA A 152 -26.05 -1.25 -14.19
N ARG A 153 -25.56 -2.27 -14.92
CA ARG A 153 -26.03 -3.64 -14.79
C ARG A 153 -25.67 -4.22 -13.44
N TRP A 154 -24.43 -4.05 -13.00
CA TRP A 154 -23.99 -4.51 -11.69
C TRP A 154 -24.76 -3.86 -10.54
N ARG A 155 -25.04 -2.55 -10.60
CA ARG A 155 -25.87 -1.85 -9.59
C ARG A 155 -27.28 -2.42 -9.40
N ARG A 156 -27.79 -3.17 -10.38
CA ARG A 156 -29.11 -3.83 -10.29
C ARG A 156 -29.00 -5.24 -9.69
N ASP A 157 -27.79 -5.78 -9.51
CA ASP A 157 -27.58 -7.07 -8.88
C ASP A 157 -27.91 -6.98 -7.37
N PRO A 158 -28.70 -7.91 -6.82
CA PRO A 158 -29.07 -7.90 -5.40
C PRO A 158 -27.88 -8.01 -4.44
N CYS A 159 -26.74 -8.54 -4.90
CA CYS A 159 -25.53 -8.68 -4.08
C CYS A 159 -24.58 -7.48 -4.22
N ALA A 160 -24.88 -6.51 -5.09
CA ALA A 160 -24.12 -5.27 -5.20
C ALA A 160 -24.25 -4.43 -3.92
N PRO A 161 -23.15 -3.92 -3.36
CA PRO A 161 -23.20 -3.05 -2.20
C PRO A 161 -23.82 -1.70 -2.54
N ALA A 162 -24.48 -1.06 -1.57
CA ALA A 162 -25.05 0.27 -1.72
C ALA A 162 -23.97 1.37 -1.85
N GLU A 163 -22.77 1.13 -1.31
CA GLU A 163 -21.64 2.06 -1.27
C GLU A 163 -20.37 1.39 -1.80
N GLY A 164 -19.32 2.19 -2.02
CA GLY A 164 -18.01 1.70 -2.42
C GLY A 164 -17.80 1.58 -3.92
N LEU A 165 -18.60 2.28 -4.72
CA LEU A 165 -18.39 2.54 -6.14
C LEU A 165 -18.40 4.05 -6.39
N ALA A 166 -17.35 4.56 -7.01
CA ALA A 166 -17.26 5.94 -7.50
C ALA A 166 -17.02 5.94 -9.01
N GLU A 167 -17.67 6.84 -9.74
CA GLU A 167 -17.48 7.02 -11.17
C GLU A 167 -16.97 8.42 -11.44
N GLU A 168 -15.99 8.53 -12.32
CA GLU A 168 -15.36 9.80 -12.69
C GLU A 168 -15.14 9.84 -14.20
N LEU A 169 -15.27 11.02 -14.81
CA LEU A 169 -14.92 11.26 -16.21
C LEU A 169 -13.86 12.37 -16.24
N VAL A 170 -12.64 12.01 -16.65
CA VAL A 170 -11.52 12.95 -16.80
C VAL A 170 -10.91 12.76 -18.17
N ASP A 171 -10.76 13.86 -18.92
CA ASP A 171 -10.13 13.87 -20.24
C ASP A 171 -10.68 12.80 -21.23
N GLY A 172 -11.99 12.52 -21.15
CA GLY A 172 -12.65 11.54 -22.02
C GLY A 172 -12.48 10.07 -21.60
N ILE A 173 -11.90 9.82 -20.44
CA ILE A 173 -11.74 8.50 -19.83
C ILE A 173 -12.73 8.37 -18.67
N VAL A 174 -13.62 7.38 -18.75
CA VAL A 174 -14.46 6.99 -17.62
C VAL A 174 -13.67 6.04 -16.73
N THR A 175 -13.61 6.36 -15.45
CA THR A 175 -13.00 5.55 -14.41
C THR A 175 -14.09 5.15 -13.40
N ALA A 176 -14.31 3.85 -13.21
CA ALA A 176 -15.14 3.32 -12.13
C ALA A 176 -14.22 2.70 -11.07
N ARG A 177 -14.17 3.30 -9.87
CA ARG A 177 -13.39 2.83 -8.73
C ARG A 177 -14.27 2.08 -7.74
N LEU A 178 -13.81 0.91 -7.34
CA LEU A 178 -14.46 0.02 -6.40
C LEU A 178 -13.60 -0.12 -5.16
N SER A 179 -14.20 0.09 -3.98
CA SER A 179 -13.61 -0.32 -2.71
C SER A 179 -13.37 -1.84 -2.68
N GLN A 180 -12.49 -2.32 -1.80
CA GLN A 180 -12.13 -3.75 -1.76
C GLN A 180 -13.34 -4.70 -1.68
N GLY A 181 -14.29 -4.42 -0.78
CA GLY A 181 -15.49 -5.26 -0.63
C GLY A 181 -16.38 -5.23 -1.87
N ALA A 182 -16.50 -4.06 -2.51
CA ALA A 182 -17.22 -3.89 -3.76
C ALA A 182 -16.52 -4.59 -4.94
N ALA A 183 -15.19 -4.51 -5.01
CA ALA A 183 -14.36 -5.14 -6.02
C ALA A 183 -14.49 -6.67 -5.97
N ILE A 184 -14.37 -7.28 -4.79
CA ILE A 184 -14.51 -8.73 -4.62
C ILE A 184 -15.89 -9.20 -5.11
N ARG A 185 -16.95 -8.49 -4.73
CA ARG A 185 -18.33 -8.81 -5.15
C ARG A 185 -18.52 -8.61 -6.65
N PHE A 186 -18.00 -7.53 -7.22
CA PHE A 186 -18.05 -7.24 -8.64
C PHE A 186 -17.36 -8.34 -9.46
N LEU A 187 -16.13 -8.72 -9.09
CA LEU A 187 -15.38 -9.77 -9.78
C LEU A 187 -16.07 -11.14 -9.69
N THR A 188 -16.65 -11.46 -8.52
CA THR A 188 -17.42 -12.69 -8.31
C THR A 188 -18.73 -12.70 -9.11
N TRP A 189 -19.40 -11.56 -9.22
CA TRP A 189 -20.59 -11.42 -10.04
C TRP A 189 -20.27 -11.56 -11.53
N LEU A 190 -19.27 -10.82 -12.01
CA LEU A 190 -18.90 -10.80 -13.41
C LEU A 190 -18.37 -12.16 -13.87
N SER A 191 -17.60 -12.88 -13.04
CA SER A 191 -17.15 -14.22 -13.38
C SER A 191 -18.31 -15.21 -13.54
N ARG A 192 -19.35 -15.13 -12.71
CA ARG A 192 -20.57 -15.96 -12.86
C ARG A 192 -21.30 -15.64 -14.16
N ASP A 193 -21.52 -14.35 -14.44
CA ASP A 193 -22.16 -13.88 -15.67
C ASP A 193 -21.42 -14.40 -16.93
N LEU A 194 -20.07 -14.40 -16.90
CA LEU A 194 -19.25 -14.92 -17.99
C LEU A 194 -19.38 -16.44 -18.18
N HIS A 195 -19.52 -17.21 -17.10
CA HIS A 195 -19.71 -18.67 -17.20
C HIS A 195 -21.11 -19.03 -17.74
N GLU A 196 -22.14 -18.28 -17.38
CA GLU A 196 -23.51 -18.50 -17.89
C GLU A 196 -23.58 -18.25 -19.39
N VAL A 197 -22.85 -17.26 -19.91
CA VAL A 197 -22.79 -16.95 -21.35
C VAL A 197 -21.98 -17.98 -22.15
N GLN A 198 -21.01 -18.68 -21.54
CA GLN A 198 -20.22 -19.72 -22.21
C GLN A 198 -20.86 -21.11 -22.20
N GLY A 199 -21.85 -21.34 -21.32
CA GLY A 199 -22.60 -22.59 -21.21
C GLY A 199 -23.93 -22.63 -21.98
N ALA A 200 -24.32 -21.51 -22.61
CA ALA A 200 -25.54 -21.36 -23.42
C ALA A 200 -25.21 -21.38 -24.92
#